data_AF-A0AA36EZK7-F1
#
_entry.id   AF-A0AA36EZK7-F1
#
_cell.length_a   1.000
_cell.length_b   1.000
_cell.length_c   1.000
_cell.angle_alpha   90.00
_cell.angle_beta   90.00
_cell.angle_gamma   90.00
#
_symmetry.space_group_name_H-M   'P 1'
#
loop_
_entity.id
_entity.type
_entity.pdbx_description
1 polymer ?
#
loop_
_entity_poly.entity_id
_entity_poly.type
_entity_poly.pdbx_seq_one_letter_code
_entity_poly.pdbx_strand_id
1 'polypeptide(L)'
;MIRCPPKRVSANIPCRRFDCTKLRNSQASQDLKESIERHLMDLPEPNSIDDRWTSLREAMAAAAEETIGFARKKNQDWFDENDQTISRLIEVKLLTRLALENQGTAENKRKHHQTSAECQCGIRDQNIWCQRKAEEMQNYADQRDLRSVYAATRETFDPRRSSVGGLKSVASTTITDTQGILDF
;
A
#
# COMPACT_ATOMS: atom_id res chain seq x y z
N MET A 1 -8.02 26.11 31.96
CA MET A 1 -7.68 25.97 30.52
C MET A 1 -8.39 24.75 29.98
N ILE A 2 -9.29 24.93 29.02
CA ILE A 2 -10.05 23.83 28.39
C ILE A 2 -9.06 23.07 27.49
N ARG A 3 -8.69 21.84 27.88
CA ARG A 3 -7.90 20.96 27.03
C ARG A 3 -8.85 20.06 26.26
N CYS A 4 -8.91 20.21 24.94
CA CYS A 4 -9.55 19.22 24.09
C CYS A 4 -8.85 17.86 24.31
N PRO A 5 -9.57 16.78 24.62
CA PRO A 5 -8.97 15.46 24.72
C PRO A 5 -8.40 15.05 23.35
N PRO A 6 -7.28 14.31 23.31
CA PRO A 6 -6.72 13.82 22.06
C PRO A 6 -7.75 12.96 21.35
N LYS A 7 -7.99 13.24 20.05
CA LYS A 7 -8.81 12.38 19.20
C LYS A 7 -8.28 10.95 19.31
N ARG A 8 -9.14 10.01 19.71
CA ARG A 8 -8.84 8.58 19.61
C ARG A 8 -8.44 8.31 18.16
N VAL A 9 -7.18 7.93 17.95
CA VAL A 9 -6.78 7.28 16.71
C VAL A 9 -7.47 5.92 16.76
N SER A 10 -8.64 5.82 16.12
CA SER A 10 -9.26 4.52 15.86
C SER A 10 -8.16 3.62 15.29
N ALA A 11 -8.11 2.37 15.75
CA ALA A 11 -7.22 1.35 15.21
C ALA A 11 -7.09 1.57 13.70
N ASN A 12 -5.85 1.65 13.22
CA ASN A 12 -5.52 1.82 11.80
C ASN A 12 -6.03 0.58 11.05
N ILE A 13 -7.34 0.43 10.92
CA ILE A 13 -7.95 -0.36 9.87
C ILE A 13 -7.57 0.45 8.63
N PRO A 14 -6.68 -0.06 7.77
CA PRO A 14 -6.39 0.65 6.54
C PRO A 14 -7.74 0.79 5.81
N CYS A 15 -8.32 1.99 5.83
CA CYS A 15 -9.49 2.30 5.02
C CYS A 15 -9.05 2.20 3.57
N ARG A 16 -9.19 1.00 3.01
CA ARG A 16 -9.02 0.75 1.59
C ARG A 16 -10.12 1.52 0.90
N ARG A 17 -9.74 2.51 0.09
CA ARG A 17 -10.69 3.31 -0.67
C ARG A 17 -11.25 2.44 -1.79
N PHE A 18 -12.54 2.52 -2.08
CA PHE A 18 -13.12 1.87 -3.26
C PHE A 18 -12.63 2.53 -4.54
N ASP A 19 -12.47 1.75 -5.62
CA ASP A 19 -12.04 2.26 -6.92
C ASP A 19 -13.19 2.91 -7.69
N CYS A 20 -13.57 4.11 -7.28
CA CYS A 20 -14.65 4.86 -7.92
C CYS A 20 -14.34 5.20 -9.39
N THR A 21 -13.10 5.04 -9.89
CA THR A 21 -12.79 5.26 -11.31
C THR A 21 -13.50 4.25 -12.21
N LYS A 22 -13.76 3.04 -11.70
CA LYS A 22 -14.49 1.99 -12.43
C LYS A 22 -15.95 2.36 -12.70
N LEU A 23 -16.54 3.24 -11.89
CA LEU A 23 -17.89 3.75 -12.10
C LEU A 23 -18.03 4.65 -13.33
N ARG A 24 -16.92 5.02 -13.98
CA ARG A 24 -16.95 5.68 -15.30
C ARG A 24 -17.49 4.74 -16.38
N ASN A 25 -17.42 3.43 -16.17
CA ASN A 25 -18.06 2.45 -17.04
C ASN A 25 -19.55 2.30 -16.67
N SER A 26 -20.43 2.49 -17.65
CA SER A 26 -21.88 2.34 -17.47
C SER A 26 -22.28 0.96 -16.96
N GLN A 27 -21.58 -0.10 -17.38
CA GLN A 27 -21.86 -1.46 -16.95
C GLN A 27 -21.50 -1.66 -15.47
N ALA A 28 -20.30 -1.27 -15.06
CA ALA A 28 -19.86 -1.39 -13.67
C ALA A 28 -20.75 -0.58 -12.70
N SER A 29 -21.31 0.54 -13.16
CA SER A 29 -22.29 1.30 -12.37
C SER A 29 -23.65 0.58 -12.25
N GLN A 30 -24.06 -0.18 -13.26
CA GLN A 30 -25.29 -0.98 -13.21
C GLN A 30 -25.09 -2.20 -12.32
N ASP A 31 -23.96 -2.91 -12.49
CA ASP A 31 -23.60 -4.07 -11.67
C ASP A 31 -23.55 -3.73 -10.17
N LEU A 32 -23.04 -2.54 -9.82
CA LEU A 32 -23.05 -2.06 -8.44
C LEU A 32 -24.47 -1.85 -7.91
N LYS A 33 -25.38 -1.28 -8.72
CA LYS A 33 -26.77 -1.08 -8.30
C LYS A 33 -27.46 -2.42 -8.03
N GLU A 34 -27.32 -3.36 -8.95
CA GLU A 34 -27.91 -4.70 -8.82
C GLU A 34 -27.31 -5.47 -7.63
N SER A 35 -26.00 -5.32 -7.39
CA SER A 35 -25.34 -5.92 -6.23
C SER A 35 -25.85 -5.32 -4.92
N ILE A 36 -26.00 -4.00 -4.83
CA ILE A 36 -26.59 -3.35 -3.65
C ILE A 36 -28.01 -3.87 -3.42
N GLU A 37 -28.87 -3.89 -4.44
CA GLU A 37 -30.24 -4.38 -4.30
C GLU A 37 -30.30 -5.82 -3.79
N ARG A 38 -29.41 -6.69 -4.29
CA ARG A 38 -29.29 -8.08 -3.83
C ARG A 38 -28.86 -8.18 -2.36
N HIS A 39 -27.80 -7.47 -1.98
CA HIS A 39 -27.30 -7.48 -0.59
C HIS A 39 -28.29 -6.84 0.39
N LEU A 40 -29.15 -5.92 -0.06
CA LEU A 40 -30.22 -5.35 0.77
C LEU A 40 -31.39 -6.32 0.99
N MET A 41 -31.67 -7.24 0.05
CA MET A 41 -32.72 -8.25 0.20
C MET A 41 -32.34 -9.36 1.19
N ASP A 42 -31.04 -9.63 1.39
CA ASP A 42 -30.52 -10.68 2.28
C ASP A 42 -30.16 -10.15 3.68
N LEU A 43 -30.63 -8.95 4.04
CA LEU A 43 -30.32 -8.36 5.34
C LEU A 43 -31.06 -9.10 6.47
N PRO A 44 -30.36 -9.44 7.57
CA PRO A 44 -30.99 -10.05 8.74
C PRO A 44 -31.93 -9.06 9.43
N GLU A 45 -32.95 -9.58 10.12
CA GLU A 45 -33.83 -8.76 10.95
C GLU A 45 -33.03 -8.09 12.08
N PRO A 46 -33.02 -6.74 12.17
CA PRO A 46 -32.18 -6.04 13.14
C PRO A 46 -32.80 -6.04 14.54
N ASN A 47 -31.98 -6.33 15.55
CA ASN A 47 -32.39 -6.28 16.96
C ASN A 47 -32.34 -4.86 17.55
N SER A 48 -31.61 -3.94 16.90
CA SER A 48 -31.48 -2.54 17.29
C SER A 48 -31.24 -1.62 16.09
N ILE A 49 -31.36 -0.31 16.30
CA ILE A 49 -31.08 0.70 15.26
C ILE A 49 -29.60 0.70 14.85
N ASP A 50 -28.69 0.51 15.82
CA ASP A 50 -27.25 0.40 15.56
C ASP A 50 -26.91 -0.85 14.75
N ASP A 51 -27.57 -1.98 15.02
CA ASP A 51 -27.41 -3.21 14.23
C ASP A 51 -27.91 -3.00 12.81
N ARG A 52 -29.07 -2.37 12.65
CA ARG A 52 -29.62 -2.02 11.33
C ARG A 52 -28.66 -1.16 10.51
N TRP A 53 -28.05 -0.15 11.13
CA TRP A 53 -27.11 0.73 10.44
C TRP A 53 -25.79 0.02 10.10
N THR A 54 -25.35 -0.87 10.99
CA THR A 54 -24.14 -1.67 10.79
C THR A 54 -24.32 -2.65 9.63
N SER A 55 -25.41 -3.42 9.60
CA SER A 55 -25.72 -4.37 8.53
C SER A 55 -25.91 -3.65 7.18
N LEU A 56 -26.56 -2.49 7.17
CA LEU A 56 -26.71 -1.68 5.94
C LEU A 56 -25.35 -1.25 5.39
N ARG A 57 -24.46 -0.73 6.25
CA ARG A 57 -23.11 -0.32 5.85
C ARG A 57 -22.28 -1.50 5.32
N GLU A 58 -22.39 -2.66 5.96
CA GLU A 58 -21.68 -3.87 5.56
C GLU A 58 -22.18 -4.41 4.23
N ALA A 59 -23.49 -4.45 4.01
CA ALA A 59 -24.09 -4.82 2.72
C ALA A 59 -23.63 -3.89 1.59
N MET A 60 -23.62 -2.57 1.82
CA MET A 60 -23.12 -1.61 0.83
C MET A 60 -21.62 -1.76 0.57
N ALA A 61 -20.82 -2.04 1.61
CA ALA A 61 -19.38 -2.26 1.47
C ALA A 61 -19.07 -3.56 0.72
N ALA A 62 -19.81 -4.64 0.99
CA ALA A 62 -19.69 -5.92 0.31
C ALA A 62 -20.05 -5.79 -1.17
N ALA A 63 -21.15 -5.10 -1.49
CA ALA A 63 -21.56 -4.83 -2.86
C ALA A 63 -20.51 -4.00 -3.63
N ALA A 64 -19.95 -2.98 -2.98
CA ALA A 64 -18.88 -2.18 -3.55
C ALA A 64 -17.58 -2.97 -3.73
N GLU A 65 -17.24 -3.86 -2.79
CA GLU A 65 -16.06 -4.71 -2.89
C GLU A 65 -16.20 -5.73 -4.04
N GLU A 66 -17.37 -6.35 -4.19
CA GLU A 66 -17.68 -7.31 -5.25
C GLU A 66 -17.56 -6.68 -6.65
N THR A 67 -18.04 -5.45 -6.82
CA THR A 67 -18.21 -4.83 -8.14
C THR A 67 -17.04 -3.93 -8.53
N ILE A 68 -16.74 -2.92 -7.71
CA ILE A 68 -15.69 -1.94 -7.99
C ILE A 68 -14.39 -2.28 -7.26
N GLY A 69 -14.43 -3.06 -6.18
CA GLY A 69 -13.27 -3.41 -5.39
C GLY A 69 -12.54 -2.18 -4.84
N PHE A 70 -11.32 -2.41 -4.36
CA PHE A 70 -10.51 -1.34 -3.77
C PHE A 70 -9.59 -0.68 -4.78
N ALA A 71 -9.48 0.64 -4.68
CA ALA A 71 -8.45 1.42 -5.32
C ALA A 71 -7.10 0.93 -4.82
N ARG A 72 -6.30 0.38 -5.74
CA ARG A 72 -4.88 0.22 -5.46
C ARG A 72 -4.28 1.61 -5.40
N LYS A 73 -3.51 1.84 -4.34
CA LYS A 73 -2.70 3.03 -4.26
C LYS A 73 -1.71 2.94 -5.42
N LYS A 74 -1.84 3.84 -6.39
CA LYS A 74 -0.82 4.04 -7.41
C LYS A 74 0.19 4.98 -6.77
N ASN A 75 1.33 4.45 -6.34
CA ASN A 75 2.46 5.30 -6.04
C ASN A 75 2.86 5.94 -7.38
N GLN A 76 3.10 7.25 -7.37
CA GLN A 76 3.62 7.98 -8.53
C GLN A 76 5.08 7.66 -8.82
N ASP A 77 5.59 6.56 -8.28
CA ASP A 77 6.97 6.20 -8.40
C ASP A 77 7.07 5.02 -9.34
N TRP A 78 7.98 5.19 -10.29
CA TRP A 78 8.56 4.23 -11.22
C TRP A 78 8.50 2.76 -10.78
N PHE A 79 8.59 2.47 -9.47
CA PHE A 79 8.35 1.17 -8.88
C PHE A 79 7.04 0.49 -9.31
N ASP A 80 5.87 1.11 -9.19
CA ASP A 80 4.61 0.40 -9.47
C ASP A 80 4.45 0.03 -10.95
N GLU A 81 4.99 0.86 -11.85
CA GLU A 81 5.00 0.61 -13.30
C GLU A 81 6.01 -0.46 -13.70
N ASN A 82 7.13 -0.56 -12.98
CA ASN A 82 8.23 -1.46 -13.31
C ASN A 82 8.26 -2.73 -12.46
N ASP A 83 7.44 -2.84 -11.41
CA ASP A 83 7.44 -3.96 -10.44
C ASP A 83 7.21 -5.30 -11.12
N GLN A 84 6.22 -5.39 -12.01
CA GLN A 84 5.94 -6.63 -12.74
C GLN A 84 7.10 -7.01 -13.67
N THR A 85 7.68 -6.04 -14.36
CA THR A 85 8.81 -6.25 -15.27
C THR A 85 10.05 -6.72 -14.51
N ILE A 86 10.37 -6.06 -13.39
CA ILE A 86 11.51 -6.40 -12.54
C ILE A 86 11.32 -7.77 -11.88
N SER A 87 10.13 -8.03 -11.33
CA SER A 87 9.80 -9.32 -10.72
C SER A 87 9.95 -10.48 -11.72
N ARG A 88 9.46 -10.29 -12.94
CA ARG A 88 9.64 -11.26 -14.03
C ARG A 88 11.12 -11.46 -14.38
N LEU A 89 11.89 -10.39 -14.52
CA LEU A 89 13.33 -10.49 -14.83
C LEU A 89 14.10 -11.23 -13.73
N ILE A 90 13.76 -10.99 -12.46
CA ILE A 90 14.35 -11.70 -11.32
C ILE A 90 13.99 -13.18 -11.36
N GLU A 91 12.73 -13.53 -11.62
CA GLU A 91 12.27 -14.92 -11.74
C GLU A 91 13.01 -15.66 -12.85
N VAL A 92 13.10 -15.08 -14.06
CA VAL A 92 13.81 -15.70 -15.19
C VAL A 92 15.30 -15.84 -14.89
N LYS A 93 15.92 -14.87 -14.20
CA LYS A 93 17.32 -14.96 -13.76
C LYS A 93 17.54 -16.10 -12.78
N LEU A 94 16.62 -16.32 -11.84
CA LEU A 94 16.68 -17.44 -10.90
C LEU A 94 16.53 -18.79 -11.63
N LEU A 95 15.58 -18.91 -12.55
CA LEU A 95 15.38 -20.14 -13.33
C LEU A 95 16.60 -20.48 -14.20
N THR A 96 17.20 -19.49 -14.86
CA THR A 96 18.40 -19.70 -15.69
C THR A 96 19.63 -20.03 -14.85
N ARG A 97 19.72 -19.47 -13.64
CA ARG A 97 20.77 -19.85 -12.67
C ARG A 97 20.61 -21.31 -12.23
N LEU A 98 19.39 -21.74 -11.87
CA LEU A 98 19.11 -23.13 -11.49
C LEU A 98 19.44 -24.10 -12.64
N ALA A 99 19.09 -23.74 -13.89
CA ALA A 99 19.44 -24.53 -15.07
C ALA A 99 20.97 -24.64 -15.26
N LEU A 100 21.72 -23.58 -14.97
CA LEU A 100 23.18 -23.58 -15.01
C LEU A 100 23.79 -24.44 -13.89
N GLU A 101 23.26 -24.36 -12.66
CA GLU A 101 23.70 -25.17 -11.52
C GLU A 101 23.42 -26.66 -11.74
N ASN A 102 22.25 -27.01 -12.30
CA ASN A 102 21.90 -28.39 -12.64
C ASN A 102 22.70 -28.91 -13.84
N GLN A 103 22.93 -28.07 -14.85
CA GLN A 103 23.60 -28.45 -16.09
C GLN A 103 24.48 -27.31 -16.61
N GLY A 104 25.79 -27.43 -16.39
CA GLY A 104 26.81 -26.45 -16.75
C GLY A 104 27.11 -26.29 -18.25
N THR A 105 26.13 -26.49 -19.13
CA THR A 105 26.32 -26.42 -20.59
C THR A 105 26.66 -25.00 -21.06
N ALA A 106 27.35 -24.90 -22.20
CA ALA A 106 27.69 -23.61 -22.81
C ALA A 106 26.43 -22.77 -23.11
N GLU A 107 25.33 -23.43 -23.51
CA GLU A 107 24.05 -22.76 -23.77
C GLU A 107 23.41 -22.22 -22.49
N ASN A 108 23.43 -22.97 -21.39
CA ASN A 108 22.90 -22.48 -20.11
C ASN A 108 23.73 -21.32 -19.57
N LYS A 109 25.06 -21.34 -19.75
CA LYS A 109 25.94 -20.20 -19.43
C LYS A 109 25.55 -18.96 -20.23
N ARG A 110 25.34 -19.11 -21.56
CA ARG A 110 24.93 -18.01 -22.44
C ARG A 110 23.57 -17.42 -22.03
N LYS A 111 22.58 -18.27 -21.79
CA LYS A 111 21.24 -17.86 -21.34
C LYS A 111 21.26 -17.12 -20.00
N HIS A 112 22.02 -17.64 -19.03
CA HIS A 112 22.16 -16.99 -17.72
C HIS A 112 22.87 -15.64 -17.84
N HIS A 113 23.92 -15.54 -18.65
CA HIS A 113 24.62 -14.28 -18.90
C HIS A 113 23.70 -13.22 -19.52
N GLN A 114 22.97 -13.59 -20.59
CA GLN A 114 22.01 -12.70 -21.25
C GLN A 114 20.93 -12.20 -20.28
N THR A 115 20.27 -13.11 -19.56
CA THR A 115 19.22 -12.75 -18.61
C THR A 115 19.75 -11.89 -17.46
N SER A 116 20.97 -12.16 -17.01
CA SER A 116 21.61 -11.35 -15.97
C SER A 116 21.91 -9.94 -16.43
N ALA A 117 22.34 -9.76 -17.69
CA ALA A 117 22.55 -8.44 -18.28
C ALA A 117 21.24 -7.67 -18.42
N GLU A 118 20.17 -8.31 -18.91
CA GLU A 118 18.84 -7.71 -19.02
C GLU A 118 18.28 -7.27 -17.65
N CYS A 119 18.40 -8.14 -16.64
CA CYS A 119 18.03 -7.83 -15.26
C CYS A 119 18.84 -6.64 -14.71
N GLN A 120 20.14 -6.60 -14.98
CA GLN A 120 21.01 -5.51 -14.54
C GLN A 120 20.69 -4.18 -15.22
N CYS A 121 20.33 -4.18 -16.50
CA CYS A 121 19.86 -2.99 -17.20
C CYS A 121 18.58 -2.43 -16.54
N GLY A 122 17.59 -3.27 -16.26
CA GLY A 122 16.36 -2.84 -15.58
C GLY A 122 16.59 -2.26 -14.18
N ILE A 123 17.54 -2.83 -13.42
CA ILE A 123 17.94 -2.27 -12.11
C ILE A 123 18.68 -0.94 -12.26
N ARG A 124 19.39 -0.71 -13.38
CA ARG A 124 20.12 0.53 -13.60
C ARG A 124 19.16 1.70 -13.84
N ASP A 125 18.02 1.45 -14.47
CA ASP A 125 16.95 2.43 -14.63
C ASP A 125 16.37 2.86 -13.27
N GLN A 126 16.25 1.93 -12.31
CA GLN A 126 15.90 2.26 -10.92
C GLN A 126 16.90 3.24 -10.31
N ASN A 127 18.20 2.96 -10.46
CA ASN A 127 19.24 3.82 -9.91
C ASN A 127 19.20 5.22 -10.52
N ILE A 128 18.97 5.33 -11.84
CA ILE A 128 18.81 6.62 -12.53
C ILE A 128 17.61 7.38 -11.95
N TRP A 129 16.48 6.70 -11.76
CA TRP A 129 15.30 7.31 -11.16
C TRP A 129 15.57 7.78 -9.71
N CYS A 130 16.17 6.94 -8.88
CA CYS A 130 16.53 7.28 -7.49
C CYS A 130 17.46 8.49 -7.43
N GLN A 131 18.45 8.56 -8.32
CA GLN A 131 19.39 9.67 -8.39
C GLN A 131 18.67 10.98 -8.77
N ARG A 132 17.81 10.95 -9.79
CA ARG A 132 17.01 12.12 -10.18
C ARG A 132 16.09 12.60 -9.06
N LYS A 133 15.47 11.66 -8.33
CA LYS A 133 14.60 11.99 -7.19
C LYS A 133 15.40 12.60 -6.04
N ALA A 134 16.60 12.10 -5.76
CA ALA A 134 17.50 12.67 -4.77
C ALA A 134 17.94 14.10 -5.13
N GLU A 135 18.28 14.35 -6.40
CA GLU A 135 18.61 15.68 -6.92
C GLU A 135 17.43 16.65 -6.77
N GLU A 136 16.21 16.20 -7.07
CA GLU A 136 14.98 16.98 -6.88
C GLU A 136 14.80 17.39 -5.40
N MET A 137 14.94 16.43 -4.48
CA MET A 137 14.85 16.70 -3.05
C MET A 137 15.94 17.66 -2.55
N GLN A 138 17.17 17.51 -3.05
CA GLN A 138 18.27 18.39 -2.72
C GLN A 138 17.99 19.82 -3.20
N ASN A 139 17.47 19.99 -4.42
CA ASN A 139 17.09 21.30 -4.95
C ASN A 139 16.04 21.99 -4.08
N TYR A 140 15.03 21.27 -3.59
CA TYR A 140 14.05 21.84 -2.65
C TYR A 140 14.68 22.24 -1.32
N ALA A 141 15.62 21.44 -0.82
CA ALA A 141 16.34 21.75 0.41
C ALA A 141 17.21 23.01 0.25
N ASP A 142 17.92 23.14 -0.87
CA ASP A 142 18.77 24.30 -1.18
C ASP A 142 17.95 25.59 -1.31
N GLN A 143 16.73 25.49 -1.83
CA GLN A 143 15.76 26.59 -1.92
C GLN A 143 15.02 26.88 -0.60
N ARG A 144 15.28 26.10 0.46
CA ARG A 144 14.59 26.16 1.77
C ARG A 144 13.07 25.93 1.68
N ASP A 145 12.60 25.23 0.65
CA ASP A 145 11.18 24.87 0.51
C ASP A 145 10.87 23.57 1.27
N LEU A 146 10.63 23.72 2.58
CA LEU A 146 10.29 22.61 3.47
C LEU A 146 9.00 21.89 3.08
N ARG A 147 8.05 22.57 2.41
CA ARG A 147 6.78 21.96 1.99
C ARG A 147 7.03 20.96 0.87
N SER A 148 7.83 21.33 -0.11
CA SER A 148 8.18 20.48 -1.25
C SER A 148 9.09 19.32 -0.83
N VAL A 149 10.06 19.57 0.07
CA VAL A 149 10.85 18.48 0.69
C VAL A 149 9.94 17.47 1.41
N TYR A 150 8.97 17.95 2.20
CA TYR A 150 8.03 17.09 2.90
C TYR A 150 7.13 16.30 1.92
N ALA A 151 6.64 16.94 0.87
CA ALA A 151 5.82 16.29 -0.16
C ALA A 151 6.60 15.19 -0.88
N ALA A 152 7.81 15.49 -1.38
CA ALA A 152 8.68 14.54 -2.06
C ALA A 152 9.07 13.37 -1.15
N THR A 153 9.35 13.63 0.13
CA THR A 153 9.63 12.56 1.12
C THR A 153 8.44 11.62 1.29
N ARG A 154 7.21 12.14 1.29
CA ARG A 154 6.00 11.31 1.41
C ARG A 154 5.65 10.54 0.14
N GLU A 155 6.08 11.05 -1.00
CA GLU A 155 5.93 10.40 -2.30
C GLU A 155 6.88 9.21 -2.40
N THR A 156 8.17 9.42 -2.11
CA THR A 156 9.22 8.40 -2.21
C THR A 156 9.20 7.36 -1.10
N PHE A 157 8.89 7.80 0.11
CA PHE A 157 8.74 6.90 1.25
C PHE A 157 7.25 6.82 1.55
N ASP A 158 6.58 5.87 0.90
CA ASP A 158 5.21 5.41 1.18
C ASP A 158 4.94 5.44 2.71
N PRO A 159 3.71 5.75 3.18
CA PRO A 159 3.50 6.31 4.50
C PRO A 159 4.14 5.42 5.53
N ARG A 160 4.97 6.06 6.37
CA ARG A 160 5.65 5.45 7.51
C ARG A 160 4.72 4.40 8.09
N ARG A 161 5.15 3.13 8.10
CA ARG A 161 4.72 2.23 9.16
C ARG A 161 5.02 3.03 10.42
N SER A 162 4.00 3.63 11.03
CA SER A 162 4.14 4.31 12.30
C SER A 162 4.51 3.21 13.27
N SER A 163 5.80 2.91 13.36
CA SER A 163 6.37 1.95 14.28
C SER A 163 6.50 2.55 15.67
N VAL A 164 5.71 3.59 15.97
CA VAL A 164 5.42 3.96 17.36
C VAL A 164 4.58 2.81 17.93
N GLY A 165 5.24 1.68 18.17
CA GLY A 165 4.73 0.67 19.08
C GLY A 165 4.61 1.33 20.43
N GLY A 166 3.48 1.10 21.11
CA GLY A 166 3.33 1.56 22.49
C GLY A 166 4.51 1.08 23.32
N LEU A 167 5.07 1.97 24.14
CA LEU A 167 6.11 1.61 25.09
C LEU A 167 5.59 0.45 25.95
N LYS A 168 6.36 -0.64 26.02
CA LYS A 168 6.02 -1.80 26.83
C LYS A 168 6.79 -1.70 28.14
N SER A 169 6.11 -1.99 29.24
CA SER A 169 6.76 -2.24 30.53
C SER A 169 7.66 -3.48 30.43
N VAL A 170 8.59 -3.64 31.37
CA VAL A 170 9.40 -4.86 31.56
C VAL A 170 8.51 -6.11 31.66
N ALA A 171 7.27 -5.97 32.14
CA ALA A 171 6.27 -7.03 32.19
C ALA A 171 5.51 -7.27 30.86
N SER A 172 5.97 -6.71 29.74
CA SER A 172 5.37 -6.78 28.39
C SER A 172 3.99 -6.12 28.21
N THR A 173 3.46 -5.46 29.23
CA THR A 173 2.19 -4.69 29.17
C THR A 173 2.39 -3.38 28.43
N THR A 174 1.52 -3.08 27.46
CA THR A 174 1.51 -1.80 26.72
C THR A 174 1.09 -0.68 27.67
N ILE A 175 1.96 0.31 27.85
CA ILE A 175 1.70 1.48 28.71
C ILE A 175 0.74 2.41 27.95
N THR A 176 -0.52 2.42 28.38
CA THR A 176 -1.61 3.23 27.80
C THR A 176 -1.94 4.46 28.64
N ASP A 177 -1.40 4.55 29.85
CA ASP A 177 -1.70 5.59 30.81
C ASP A 177 -0.59 6.65 30.88
N THR A 178 -1.01 7.92 30.83
CA THR A 178 -0.13 9.09 30.94
C THR A 178 0.03 9.54 32.39
N GLN A 179 -0.77 9.02 33.32
CA GLN A 179 -0.73 9.43 34.72
C GLN A 179 0.44 8.82 35.51
N GLY A 180 0.99 7.68 35.08
CA GLY A 180 2.11 7.01 35.78
C GLY A 180 3.52 7.41 35.31
N ILE A 181 3.66 8.42 34.43
CA ILE A 181 4.97 8.77 33.83
C ILE A 181 5.78 9.73 34.75
N LEU A 182 5.16 10.32 35.77
CA LEU A 182 5.79 11.34 36.62
C LEU A 182 6.12 10.89 38.05
N ASP A 183 5.86 9.64 38.40
CA ASP A 183 6.22 9.12 39.73
C ASP A 183 7.57 8.38 39.67
N PHE A 184 8.64 9.18 39.63
CA PHE A 184 10.00 8.77 39.98
C PHE A 184 10.62 9.81 40.91
#